data_AF-A0A1I3YFA6-F1
#
_entry.id   AF-A0A1I3YFA6-F1
#
_cell.length_a   1.000
_cell.length_b   1.000
_cell.length_c   1.000
_cell.angle_alpha   90.00
_cell.angle_beta   90.00
_cell.angle_gamma   90.00
#
_symmetry.space_group_name_H-M   'P 1'
#
loop_
_entity.id
_entity.type
_entity.pdbx_description
1 polymer ?
#
loop_
_entity_poly.entity_id
_entity_poly.type
_entity_poly.pdbx_seq_one_letter_code
_entity_poly.pdbx_strand_id
1 'polypeptide(L)' 'SLAEIHELQRYQGAPHQPCRAINTLLDDHIAQVRSQITDLQVLEKQLVSLRASCNDDREIEACGVLEGLSEGSMQ' A
#
# COMPACT_ATOMS: atom_id res chain seq x y z
N SER A 1 -6.35 -11.65 5.16
CA SER A 1 -7.07 -12.37 4.09
C SER A 1 -8.07 -13.34 4.72
N LEU A 2 -9.07 -13.84 3.95
CA LEU A 2 -10.00 -14.86 4.47
C LEU A 2 -9.25 -16.16 4.83
N ALA A 3 -8.24 -16.56 4.04
CA ALA A 3 -7.44 -17.75 4.29
C ALA A 3 -6.70 -17.71 5.65
N GLU A 4 -6.14 -16.56 6.03
CA GLU A 4 -5.45 -16.39 7.32
C GLU A 4 -6.40 -16.51 8.52
N ILE A 5 -7.62 -15.97 8.41
CA ILE A 5 -8.64 -16.08 9.46
C ILE A 5 -9.03 -17.55 9.66
N HIS A 6 -9.21 -18.30 8.57
CA HIS A 6 -9.55 -19.72 8.64
C HIS A 6 -8.42 -20.56 9.24
N GLU A 7 -7.15 -20.27 8.94
CA GLU A 7 -6.04 -20.97 9.58
C GLU A 7 -5.94 -20.65 11.07
N LEU A 8 -6.09 -19.38 11.47
CA LEU A 8 -6.10 -18.99 12.89
C LEU A 8 -7.21 -19.70 13.67
N GLN A 9 -8.41 -19.83 13.09
CA GLN A 9 -9.52 -20.58 13.69
C GLN A 9 -9.21 -22.08 13.84
N ARG A 10 -8.43 -22.67 12.93
CA ARG A 10 -8.05 -24.08 12.99
C ARG A 10 -7.11 -24.37 14.16
N TYR A 11 -6.20 -23.45 14.50
CA TYR A 11 -5.31 -23.59 15.66
C TYR A 11 -6.02 -23.41 17.01
N GLN A 12 -7.16 -22.71 17.06
CA GLN A 12 -7.97 -22.60 18.28
C GLN A 12 -8.51 -23.96 18.77
N GLY A 13 -8.66 -24.93 17.86
CA GLY A 13 -9.08 -26.29 18.17
C GLY A 13 -7.95 -27.23 18.64
N ALA A 14 -6.69 -26.77 18.68
CA ALA A 14 -5.53 -27.61 18.93
C ALA A 14 -4.58 -26.99 19.99
N PRO A 15 -4.98 -26.96 21.27
CA PRO A 15 -4.27 -26.22 22.35
C PRO A 15 -2.86 -26.74 22.68
N HIS A 16 -2.50 -27.92 22.19
CA HIS A 16 -1.17 -28.50 22.40
C HIS A 16 -0.21 -28.28 21.23
N GLN A 17 -0.64 -27.61 20.16
CA GLN A 17 0.25 -27.29 19.05
C GLN A 17 1.13 -26.07 19.37
N PRO A 18 2.40 -26.08 18.91
CA PRO A 18 3.29 -24.94 19.08
C PRO A 18 2.82 -23.76 18.22
N CYS A 19 2.88 -22.55 18.78
CA CYS A 19 2.50 -21.30 18.09
C CYS A 19 3.36 -20.96 16.85
N ARG A 20 4.39 -21.77 16.54
CA ARG A 20 5.32 -21.50 15.43
C ARG A 20 4.60 -21.23 14.12
N ALA A 21 3.61 -22.04 13.77
CA ALA A 21 2.90 -21.90 12.50
C ALA A 21 2.03 -20.62 12.43
N ILE A 22 1.42 -20.25 13.56
CA ILE A 22 0.69 -18.98 13.71
C ILE A 22 1.65 -17.81 13.54
N ASN A 23 2.82 -17.86 14.20
CA ASN A 23 3.82 -16.80 14.14
C ASN A 23 4.34 -16.62 12.71
N THR A 24 4.68 -17.71 12.01
CA THR A 24 5.12 -17.63 10.61
C THR A 24 4.06 -16.99 9.70
N LEU A 25 2.79 -17.38 9.85
CA LEU A 25 1.69 -16.78 9.08
C LEU A 25 1.54 -15.29 9.37
N LEU A 26 1.66 -14.87 10.63
CA LEU A 26 1.62 -13.45 11.00
C LEU A 26 2.83 -12.68 10.46
N ASP A 27 4.03 -13.25 10.55
CA ASP A 27 5.26 -12.63 10.03
C ASP A 27 5.17 -12.39 8.52
N ASP A 28 4.66 -13.37 7.76
CA ASP A 28 4.43 -13.25 6.32
C ASP A 28 3.41 -12.15 6.01
N HIS A 29 2.30 -12.09 6.75
CA HIS A 29 1.28 -11.05 6.58
C HIS A 29 1.84 -9.65 6.90
N ILE A 30 2.60 -9.53 7.98
CA ILE A 30 3.25 -8.28 8.38
C ILE A 30 4.22 -7.82 7.29
N ALA A 31 4.99 -8.73 6.69
CA ALA A 31 5.88 -8.41 5.58
C ALA A 31 5.10 -7.88 4.36
N GLN A 32 3.99 -8.52 4.00
CA GLN A 32 3.13 -8.07 2.90
C GLN A 32 2.51 -6.69 3.18
N VAL A 33 2.04 -6.43 4.40
CA VAL A 33 1.51 -5.12 4.79
C VAL A 33 2.61 -4.04 4.72
N ARG A 34 3.83 -4.34 5.18
CA ARG A 34 4.97 -3.41 5.08
C ARG A 34 5.34 -3.08 3.64
N SER A 35 5.28 -4.06 2.73
CA SER A 35 5.49 -3.82 1.30
C SER A 35 4.46 -2.83 0.76
N GLN A 36 3.17 -3.08 1.02
CA GLN A 36 2.09 -2.18 0.59
C GLN A 36 2.24 -0.76 1.17
N ILE A 37 2.63 -0.63 2.44
CA ILE A 37 2.91 0.68 3.04
C ILE A 37 4.04 1.39 2.29
N THR A 38 5.10 0.67 1.92
CA THR A 38 6.23 1.24 1.19
C THR A 38 5.79 1.74 -0.19
N ASP A 39 5.01 0.95 -0.91
CA ASP A 39 4.46 1.31 -2.22
C ASP A 39 3.54 2.55 -2.11
N LEU A 40 2.68 2.59 -1.10
CA LEU A 40 1.81 3.73 -0.83
C LEU A 40 2.58 4.99 -0.45
N GLN A 41 3.68 4.88 0.30
CA GLN A 41 4.56 6.02 0.61
C GLN A 41 5.28 6.56 -0.62
N VAL A 42 5.64 5.69 -1.58
CA VAL A 42 6.19 6.13 -2.87
C VAL A 42 5.13 6.88 -3.66
N LEU A 43 3.92 6.32 -3.75
CA LEU A 43 2.79 6.96 -4.44
C LEU A 43 2.43 8.31 -3.80
N GLU A 44 2.40 8.39 -2.48
CA GLU A 44 2.15 9.63 -1.74
C GLU A 44 3.16 10.72 -2.14
N LYS A 45 4.46 10.40 -2.16
CA LYS A 45 5.51 11.36 -2.56
C LYS A 45 5.31 11.86 -3.99
N GLN A 46 4.94 10.97 -4.91
CA GLN A 46 4.65 11.33 -6.29
C GLN A 46 3.44 12.28 -6.38
N LEU A 47 2.35 11.97 -5.66
CA LEU A 47 1.14 12.80 -5.63
C LEU A 47 1.40 14.18 -4.99
N VAL A 48 2.20 14.25 -3.92
CA VAL A 48 2.60 15.52 -3.29
C VAL A 48 3.44 16.36 -4.25
N SER A 49 4.39 15.74 -4.95
CA SER A 49 5.24 16.43 -5.93
C SER A 49 4.42 16.96 -7.11
N LEU A 50 3.48 16.15 -7.61
CA LEU A 50 2.55 16.53 -8.65
C LEU A 50 1.64 17.68 -8.20
N ARG A 51 1.09 17.63 -6.98
CA ARG A 51 0.28 18.72 -6.45
C ARG A 51 1.06 20.04 -6.32
N ALA A 52 2.35 19.96 -5.98
CA ALA A 52 3.23 21.12 -5.85
C ALA A 52 3.56 21.79 -7.20
N SER A 53 3.38 21.09 -8.33
CA SER A 53 3.62 21.68 -9.66
C SER A 53 2.53 22.67 -10.09
N CYS A 54 1.41 22.74 -9.37
CA CYS A 54 0.29 23.64 -9.67
C CYS A 54 -0.02 24.59 -8.51
N ASN A 55 -0.27 25.86 -8.84
CA ASN A 55 -0.79 26.86 -7.90
C ASN A 55 -2.30 27.06 -8.13
N ASP A 56 -3.04 27.42 -7.09
CA ASP A 56 -4.51 27.49 -7.10
C ASP A 56 -5.04 28.64 -7.98
N ASP A 57 -4.21 29.65 -8.24
CA ASP A 57 -4.56 30.82 -9.07
C ASP A 57 -4.28 30.63 -10.57
N ARG A 58 -3.82 29.43 -10.99
CA ARG A 58 -3.55 29.14 -12.40
C ARG A 58 -4.84 28.67 -13.09
N GLU A 59 -5.03 29.10 -14.33
CA GLU A 59 -6.05 28.53 -15.20
C GLU A 59 -5.72 27.07 -15.54
N ILE A 60 -6.75 26.28 -15.86
CA ILE A 60 -6.62 24.84 -16.15
C ILE A 60 -5.64 24.58 -17.31
N GLU A 61 -5.58 25.49 -18.28
CA GLU A 61 -4.66 25.41 -19.43
C GLU A 61 -3.18 25.47 -19.02
N ALA A 62 -2.87 26.03 -17.84
CA ALA A 62 -1.52 26.12 -17.27
C ALA A 62 -1.37 25.28 -15.98
N CYS A 63 -2.22 24.27 -15.82
CA CYS A 63 -2.24 23.39 -14.65
C CYS A 63 -1.09 22.38 -14.72
N GLY A 64 -0.03 22.61 -13.94
CA GLY A 64 1.14 21.73 -13.88
C GLY A 64 0.83 20.29 -13.42
N VAL A 65 -0.33 20.04 -12.79
CA VAL A 65 -0.80 18.68 -12.47
C VAL A 65 -1.24 17.95 -13.74
N LEU A 66 -2.03 18.61 -14.60
CA LEU A 66 -2.51 18.01 -15.85
C LEU A 66 -1.36 17.79 -16.85
N GLU A 67 -0.42 18.73 -16.92
CA GLU A 67 0.82 18.56 -17.69
C GLU A 67 1.63 17.35 -17.20
N GLY A 68 1.89 17.26 -15.89
CA GLY A 68 2.66 16.15 -15.30
C GLY A 68 1.99 14.77 -15.45
N LEU A 69 0.67 14.69 -15.42
CA LEU A 69 -0.07 13.45 -15.70
C LEU A 69 0.03 13.04 -17.17
N SER A 70 0.05 14.01 -18.09
CA SER A 70 0.18 13.76 -19.53
C SER A 70 1.57 13.23 -19.89
N GLU A 71 2.61 13.72 -19.22
CA GLU A 71 3.99 13.25 -19.38
C GLU A 71 4.22 11.87 -18.75
N GLY A 72 3.67 11.65 -17.54
CA GLY A 72 3.74 10.35 -16.85
C GLY A 72 2.97 9.22 -17.55
N SER A 73 2.07 9.54 -18.47
CA SER A 73 1.33 8.56 -19.28
C SER A 73 2.15 7.96 -20.44
N MET A 74 3.37 8.45 -20.68
CA MET A 74 4.29 7.95 -21.71
C MET A 74 5.42 7.05 -21.16
N GLN A 75 5.27 6.48 -19.97
CA GLN A 75 6.22 5.51 -19.39
C GLN A 75 5.53 4.21 -18.96
#